data_AF-A0A850KFI0-F1
#
_entry.id   AF-A0A850KFI0-F1
#
_cell.length_a   1.000
_cell.length_b   1.000
_cell.length_c   1.000
_cell.angle_alpha   90.00
_cell.angle_beta   90.00
_cell.angle_gamma   90.00
#
_symmetry.space_group_name_H-M   'P 1'
#
loop_
_entity.id
_entity.type
_entity.pdbx_description
1 polymer ?
#
loop_
_entity_poly.entity_id
_entity_poly.type
_entity_poly.pdbx_seq_one_letter_code
_entity_poly.pdbx_strand_id
1 'polypeptide(L)' 'MQDAKDITKYRKYWAHRFGVAPFLPMSRAEMDQLGWDSCDIILITGDAYVDHPSFGMA' A
#
# COMPACT_ATOMS: atom_id res chain seq x y z
N MET A 1 -33.07 7.40 4.28
CA MET A 1 -31.81 6.97 3.65
C MET A 1 -30.70 7.56 4.50
N GLN A 2 -29.87 6.77 5.16
CA GLN A 2 -28.76 7.33 5.95
C GLN A 2 -27.64 7.73 4.99
N ASP A 3 -27.19 8.98 5.08
CA ASP A 3 -26.05 9.45 4.30
C ASP A 3 -24.76 8.74 4.73
N ALA A 4 -23.91 8.43 3.76
CA ALA A 4 -22.61 7.85 4.02
C ALA A 4 -21.75 8.84 4.82
N LYS A 5 -21.00 8.34 5.81
CA LYS A 5 -20.02 9.15 6.52
C LYS A 5 -18.91 9.60 5.58
N ASP A 6 -18.45 10.84 5.76
CA ASP A 6 -17.24 11.36 5.12
C ASP A 6 -16.06 10.42 5.35
N ILE A 7 -15.24 10.19 4.33
CA ILE A 7 -14.11 9.25 4.38
C ILE A 7 -13.08 9.61 5.47
N THR A 8 -13.02 10.88 5.85
CA THR A 8 -12.11 11.37 6.90
C THR A 8 -12.57 11.02 8.32
N LYS A 9 -13.82 10.56 8.49
CA LYS A 9 -14.41 10.23 9.79
C LYS A 9 -14.18 8.77 10.20
N TYR A 10 -13.65 7.93 9.31
CA TYR A 10 -13.31 6.55 9.66
C TYR A 10 -12.05 6.52 10.52
N ARG A 11 -12.01 5.59 11.48
CA ARG A 11 -10.82 5.36 12.29
C ARG A 11 -9.69 4.92 11.37
N LYS A 12 -8.53 5.58 11.51
CA LYS A 12 -7.33 5.23 10.74
C LYS A 12 -6.93 3.78 11.01
N TYR A 13 -6.47 3.10 9.97
CA TYR A 13 -5.91 1.76 10.05
C TYR A 13 -4.76 1.69 11.06
N TRP A 14 -4.59 0.56 11.73
CA TRP A 14 -3.68 0.42 12.87
C TRP A 14 -2.23 0.72 12.48
N ALA A 15 -1.84 0.42 11.24
CA ALA A 15 -0.47 0.59 10.75
C ALA A 15 -0.10 2.06 10.46
N HIS A 16 -1.07 2.99 10.47
CA HIS A 16 -0.80 4.43 10.32
C HIS A 16 0.19 4.97 11.39
N ARG A 17 0.41 4.24 12.49
CA ARG A 17 1.40 4.60 13.51
C ARG A 17 2.86 4.35 13.11
N PHE A 18 3.14 3.50 12.12
CA PHE A 18 4.50 3.09 11.75
C PHE A 18 5.17 4.00 10.71
N GLY A 19 4.49 5.08 10.30
CA GLY A 19 5.00 5.98 9.27
C GLY A 19 4.93 5.37 7.87
N VAL A 20 5.48 6.09 6.89
CA VAL A 20 5.55 5.61 5.50
C VAL A 20 6.75 4.69 5.36
N ALA A 21 6.58 3.54 4.71
CA ALA A 21 7.70 2.64 4.42
C ALA A 21 8.71 3.31 3.49
N PRO A 22 10.02 3.12 3.71
CA PRO A 22 11.05 3.73 2.86
C PRO A 22 11.07 3.16 1.42
N PHE A 23 10.52 1.96 1.22
CA PHE A 23 10.33 1.30 -0.07
C PHE A 23 9.10 0.39 -0.01
N LEU A 24 8.51 0.09 -1.17
CA LEU A 24 7.41 -0.89 -1.28
C LEU A 24 7.99 -2.31 -1.19
N PRO A 25 7.43 -3.20 -0.35
CA PRO A 25 7.87 -4.59 -0.28
C PRO A 25 7.56 -5.31 -1.59
N MET A 26 8.50 -6.11 -2.08
CA MET A 26 8.33 -6.98 -3.25
C MET A 26 8.16 -8.45 -2.84
N SER A 27 8.34 -8.76 -1.56
CA SER A 27 8.21 -10.11 -1.01
C SER A 27 7.54 -10.12 0.37
N ARG A 28 7.03 -11.29 0.78
CA ARG A 28 6.46 -11.49 2.12
C ARG A 28 7.50 -11.27 3.23
N ALA A 29 8.75 -11.67 3.00
CA ALA A 29 9.81 -11.48 3.99
C ALA A 29 10.10 -10.00 4.25
N GLU A 30 10.07 -9.15 3.22
CA GLU A 30 10.21 -7.70 3.36
C GLU A 30 9.00 -7.09 4.07
N MET A 31 7.78 -7.59 3.81
CA MET A 31 6.60 -7.18 4.57
C MET A 31 6.79 -7.45 6.07
N ASP A 32 7.27 -8.64 6.44
CA ASP A 32 7.50 -9.00 7.84
C ASP A 32 8.57 -8.08 8.48
N GLN A 33 9.63 -7.71 7.74
CA GLN A 33 10.64 -6.75 8.21
C GLN A 33 10.09 -5.33 8.41
N LEU A 34 9.17 -4.90 7.54
CA LEU A 34 8.48 -3.61 7.66
C LEU A 34 7.34 -3.65 8.71
N GLY A 35 7.04 -4.82 9.28
CA GLY A 35 5.93 -5.02 10.21
C GLY A 35 4.54 -5.00 9.54
N TRP A 36 4.47 -5.27 8.25
CA TRP A 36 3.22 -5.34 7.48
C TRP A 36 2.60 -6.73 7.60
N ASP A 37 1.36 -6.81 8.10
CA ASP A 37 0.62 -8.07 8.20
C ASP A 37 -0.12 -8.44 6.89
N SER A 38 -0.44 -7.42 6.09
CA SER A 38 -1.31 -7.48 4.92
C SER A 38 -1.06 -6.29 3.98
N CYS A 39 -1.38 -6.47 2.69
CA CYS A 39 -1.43 -5.38 1.71
C CYS A 39 -2.88 -4.96 1.50
N ASP A 40 -3.19 -3.67 1.64
CA ASP A 40 -4.53 -3.15 1.36
C ASP A 40 -4.85 -3.15 -0.14
N ILE A 41 -3.84 -2.86 -0.98
CA ILE A 41 -3.94 -2.82 -2.44
C ILE A 41 -2.71 -3.53 -3.01
N ILE A 42 -2.94 -4.50 -3.91
CA ILE A 42 -1.89 -5.17 -4.66
C ILE A 42 -2.07 -4.81 -6.14
N LEU A 43 -1.04 -4.24 -6.73
CA LEU A 43 -1.02 -3.84 -8.13
C LEU A 43 -0.24 -4.88 -8.93
N ILE A 44 -0.93 -5.63 -9.79
CA ILE A 44 -0.30 -6.62 -10.66
C ILE A 44 -0.28 -6.04 -12.07
N THR A 45 0.91 -5.66 -12.54
CA THR A 45 1.12 -5.16 -13.90
C THR A 45 1.69 -6.28 -14.76
N GLY A 46 1.06 -6.58 -15.90
CA GLY A 46 1.53 -7.56 -16.89
C GLY A 46 2.64 -7.04 -17.81
N ASP A 47 3.20 -5.88 -17.48
CA ASP A 47 4.29 -5.22 -18.18
C ASP A 47 5.62 -5.79 -17.67
N ALA A 48 6.34 -6.49 -18.55
CA ALA A 48 7.64 -7.09 -18.26
C ALA A 48 8.82 -6.10 -18.41
N TYR A 49 8.57 -4.81 -18.58
CA TYR A 49 9.58 -3.79 -18.85
C TYR A 49 9.62 -2.72 -17.75
N VAL A 50 10.34 -3.06 -16.67
CA VAL A 50 10.75 -2.10 -15.64
C VAL A 50 12.01 -1.37 -16.10
N ASP A 51 11.93 -0.60 -17.18
CA ASP A 51 13.08 0.21 -17.66
C ASP A 51 12.76 1.72 -17.73
N HIS A 52 11.52 2.13 -17.46
CA HIS A 52 11.15 3.54 -17.49
C HIS A 52 10.54 4.00 -16.16
N PRO A 53 11.16 4.96 -15.44
CA PRO A 53 10.66 5.45 -14.16
C PRO A 53 9.28 6.14 -14.23
N SER A 54 8.70 6.34 -15.43
CA SER A 54 7.32 6.85 -15.59
C SER A 54 6.26 5.76 -15.85
N PHE A 55 6.66 4.49 -15.97
CA PHE A 55 5.74 3.36 -16.22
C PHE A 55 5.65 2.37 -15.05
N GLY A 56 6.44 2.56 -14.00
CA GLY A 56 6.15 1.96 -12.70
C GLY A 56 4.98 2.69 -12.04
N MET A 57 4.12 1.96 -11.33
CA MET A 57 3.13 2.54 -10.40
C MET A 57 3.90 3.26 -9.28
N ALA A 58 4.25 4.52 -9.50
CA ALA A 58 4.90 5.42 -8.54
C ALA A 58 3.86 6.17 -7.70
#